data_AF-A0A2N2S2U8-F1
#
_entry.id   AF-A0A2N2S2U8-F1
#
_cell.length_a   1.000
_cell.length_b   1.000
_cell.length_c   1.000
_cell.angle_alpha   90.00
_cell.angle_beta   90.00
_cell.angle_gamma   90.00
#
_symmetry.space_group_name_H-M   'P 1'
#
loop_
_entity.id
_entity.type
_entity.pdbx_description
1 polymer ?
#
loop_
_entity_poly.entity_id
_entity_poly.type
_entity_poly.pdbx_seq_one_letter_code
_entity_poly.pdbx_strand_id
1 'polypeptide(L)'
;MNEFEQQARAFTDTVNAELNDGRLVFPVSMEVTLRIKRLADDPDSNLDEIVAVVQAEPVLAAKTIRMANTVALNPYGALVDSVGVAVRRIGLSSLRSLAFAVASEQLAGDHRSPNMRTLAQGLWMRSLDVASWCFALARRTQASNPDTALMAGMLTQIGQFFLIARAPDYPAMERNIDRFAELVDRLHVEVGRAVLDVFDVPESILDGLDAEDGYTGAWPPADLH
;
A
#
# COMPACT_ATOMS: atom_id res chain seq x y z
N MET A 1 6.65 -32.50 -15.64
CA MET A 1 6.34 -31.20 -15.04
C MET A 1 7.29 -30.19 -15.66
N ASN A 2 6.75 -29.19 -16.35
CA ASN A 2 7.56 -28.11 -16.97
C ASN A 2 8.22 -27.27 -15.85
N GLU A 3 9.36 -26.62 -16.13
CA GLU A 3 10.09 -25.73 -15.20
C GLU A 3 9.15 -24.71 -14.53
N PHE A 4 8.21 -24.15 -15.31
CA PHE A 4 7.19 -23.25 -14.77
C PHE A 4 6.29 -23.91 -13.73
N GLU A 5 5.80 -25.13 -13.98
CA GLU A 5 4.88 -25.83 -13.06
C GLU A 5 5.58 -26.16 -11.74
N GLN A 6 6.87 -26.54 -11.81
CA GLN A 6 7.68 -26.80 -10.63
C GLN A 6 7.83 -25.54 -9.77
N GLN A 7 8.19 -24.41 -10.39
CA GLN A 7 8.36 -23.16 -9.67
C GLN A 7 7.04 -22.57 -9.20
N ALA A 8 5.96 -22.69 -9.98
CA ALA A 8 4.62 -22.23 -9.59
C ALA A 8 4.10 -22.98 -8.37
N ARG A 9 4.34 -24.29 -8.31
CA ARG A 9 4.02 -25.10 -7.14
C ARG A 9 4.83 -24.66 -5.93
N ALA A 10 6.16 -24.54 -6.05
CA ALA A 10 7.02 -24.09 -4.96
C ALA A 10 6.66 -22.69 -4.44
N PHE A 11 6.34 -21.77 -5.35
CA PHE A 11 5.86 -20.42 -5.04
C PHE A 11 4.56 -20.47 -4.23
N THR A 12 3.57 -21.22 -4.72
CA THR A 12 2.26 -21.36 -4.07
C THR A 12 2.39 -22.03 -2.70
N ASP A 13 3.16 -23.12 -2.61
CA ASP A 13 3.39 -23.84 -1.36
C ASP A 13 4.06 -22.92 -0.31
N THR A 14 5.00 -22.07 -0.73
CA THR A 14 5.66 -21.11 0.16
C THR A 14 4.68 -20.05 0.65
N VAL A 15 3.91 -19.44 -0.26
CA VAL A 15 2.91 -18.41 0.09
C VAL A 15 1.86 -19.00 1.05
N ASN A 16 1.34 -20.19 0.74
CA ASN A 16 0.36 -20.86 1.60
C ASN A 16 0.92 -21.23 2.96
N ALA A 17 2.19 -21.66 3.05
CA ALA A 17 2.82 -21.92 4.34
C ALA A 17 2.91 -20.64 5.19
N GLU A 18 3.31 -19.51 4.60
CA GLU A 18 3.37 -18.22 5.30
C GLU A 18 1.99 -17.72 5.75
N LEU A 19 0.97 -17.89 4.91
CA LEU A 19 -0.42 -17.56 5.24
C LEU A 19 -0.93 -18.41 6.41
N ASN A 20 -0.74 -19.73 6.36
CA ASN A 20 -1.17 -20.66 7.41
C ASN A 20 -0.44 -20.39 8.75
N ASP A 21 0.83 -20.00 8.68
CA ASP A 21 1.64 -19.66 9.86
C ASP A 21 1.36 -18.24 10.39
N GLY A 22 0.57 -17.42 9.67
CA GLY A 22 0.34 -16.01 9.99
C GLY A 22 1.61 -15.16 9.95
N ARG A 23 2.62 -15.57 9.18
CA ARG A 23 3.97 -14.98 9.15
C ARG A 23 4.37 -14.67 7.72
N LEU A 24 3.72 -13.66 7.14
CA LEU A 24 4.11 -13.11 5.84
C LEU A 24 5.49 -12.47 5.93
N VAL A 25 6.37 -12.84 4.99
CA VAL A 25 7.68 -12.19 4.85
C VAL A 25 7.52 -10.98 3.93
N PHE A 26 7.50 -9.79 4.54
CA PHE A 26 7.35 -8.54 3.80
C PHE A 26 8.64 -8.11 3.09
N PRO A 27 8.52 -7.47 1.92
CA PRO A 27 9.65 -6.78 1.30
C PRO A 27 10.25 -5.73 2.23
N VAL A 28 11.56 -5.53 2.12
CA VAL A 28 12.32 -4.56 2.95
C VAL A 28 11.75 -3.14 2.84
N SER A 29 11.23 -2.75 1.68
CA SER A 29 10.60 -1.44 1.47
C SER A 29 9.41 -1.18 2.40
N MET A 30 8.77 -2.21 2.95
CA MET A 30 7.61 -2.10 3.85
C MET A 30 8.00 -1.95 5.34
N GLU A 31 9.28 -2.13 5.70
CA GLU A 31 9.71 -2.10 7.11
C GLU A 31 9.40 -0.77 7.81
N VAL A 32 9.63 0.35 7.12
CA VAL A 32 9.39 1.69 7.66
C VAL A 32 7.90 1.90 7.93
N THR A 33 7.04 1.51 6.99
CA THR A 33 5.58 1.60 7.16
C THR A 33 5.10 0.74 8.32
N LEU A 34 5.57 -0.50 8.43
CA LEU A 34 5.24 -1.40 9.54
C LEU A 34 5.75 -0.87 10.89
N ARG A 35 6.90 -0.18 10.91
CA ARG A 35 7.43 0.43 12.13
C ARG A 35 6.66 1.67 12.53
N ILE A 36 6.28 2.52 11.57
CA ILE A 36 5.42 3.70 11.82
C ILE A 36 4.07 3.24 12.35
N LYS A 37 3.46 2.19 11.77
CA LYS A 37 2.24 1.58 12.28
C LYS A 37 2.40 1.17 13.74
N ARG A 38 3.38 0.30 14.03
CA ARG A 38 3.61 -0.23 15.38
C ARG A 38 3.77 0.87 16.42
N LEU A 39 4.55 1.90 16.12
CA LEU A 39 4.69 3.04 17.02
C LEU A 39 3.36 3.79 17.14
N ALA A 40 2.69 4.10 16.04
CA ALA A 40 1.48 4.90 16.08
C ALA A 40 0.27 4.20 16.73
N ASP A 41 0.33 2.88 16.95
CA ASP A 41 -0.68 2.09 17.65
C ASP A 41 -0.27 1.74 19.09
N ASP A 42 0.98 2.01 19.48
CA ASP A 42 1.49 1.81 20.83
C ASP A 42 1.09 3.00 21.73
N PRO A 43 0.27 2.79 22.77
CA PRO A 43 -0.19 3.87 23.66
C PRO A 43 0.93 4.50 24.49
N ASP A 44 2.07 3.81 24.65
CA ASP A 44 3.24 4.32 25.39
C ASP A 44 4.26 5.03 24.47
N SER A 45 4.06 4.95 23.16
CA SER A 45 4.95 5.62 22.20
C SER A 45 4.80 7.13 22.23
N ASN A 46 5.85 7.83 21.81
CA ASN A 46 5.81 9.27 21.61
C ASN A 46 6.04 9.67 20.15
N LEU A 47 5.62 10.89 19.81
CA LEU A 47 5.75 11.41 18.46
C LEU A 47 7.21 11.51 18.00
N ASP A 48 8.16 11.72 18.92
CA ASP A 48 9.58 11.88 18.58
C ASP A 48 10.18 10.55 18.09
N GLU A 49 9.69 9.40 18.57
CA GLU A 49 10.07 8.08 18.05
C GLU A 49 9.62 7.90 16.60
N ILE A 50 8.39 8.32 16.26
CA ILE A 50 7.88 8.30 14.89
C ILE A 50 8.71 9.24 14.01
N VAL A 51 9.04 10.44 14.50
CA VAL A 51 9.91 11.39 13.79
C VAL A 51 11.28 10.78 13.51
N ALA A 52 11.87 10.07 14.47
CA ALA A 52 13.16 9.39 14.27
C ALA A 52 13.10 8.32 13.18
N VAL A 53 12.00 7.56 13.10
CA VAL A 53 11.78 6.58 12.02
C VAL A 53 11.65 7.27 10.67
N VAL A 54 10.88 8.36 10.58
CA VAL A 54 10.73 9.12 9.34
C VAL A 54 12.06 9.75 8.90
N GLN A 55 12.85 10.29 9.83
CA GLN A 55 14.16 10.85 9.54
C GLN A 55 15.17 9.83 8.99
N ALA A 56 15.05 8.57 9.41
CA ALA A 56 15.91 7.49 8.94
C ALA A 56 15.59 7.04 7.50
N GLU A 57 14.42 7.40 6.95
CA GLU A 57 14.03 7.09 5.57
C GLU A 57 14.00 8.38 4.73
N PRO A 58 15.06 8.66 3.93
CA PRO A 58 15.21 9.95 3.25
C PRO A 58 14.08 10.31 2.29
N VAL A 59 13.50 9.32 1.60
CA VAL A 59 12.43 9.58 0.63
C VAL A 59 11.19 10.06 1.37
N LEU A 60 10.76 9.34 2.40
CA LEU A 60 9.62 9.66 3.24
C LEU A 60 9.82 10.98 3.98
N ALA A 61 11.01 11.25 4.53
CA ALA A 61 11.33 12.53 5.14
C ALA A 61 11.12 13.70 4.16
N ALA A 62 11.68 13.59 2.96
CA ALA A 62 11.54 14.62 1.93
C ALA A 62 10.08 14.78 1.47
N LYS A 63 9.34 13.68 1.28
CA LYS A 63 7.92 13.73 0.90
C LYS A 63 7.06 14.32 2.02
N THR A 64 7.38 14.03 3.28
CA THR A 64 6.67 14.54 4.47
C THR A 64 6.82 16.06 4.57
N ILE A 65 8.04 16.57 4.42
CA ILE A 65 8.31 18.02 4.36
C ILE A 65 7.59 18.66 3.18
N ARG A 66 7.64 18.04 1.99
CA ARG A 66 6.94 18.56 0.80
C ARG A 66 5.43 18.63 1.00
N MET A 67 4.83 17.59 1.57
CA MET A 67 3.40 17.52 1.88
C MET A 67 3.01 18.65 2.86
N ALA A 68 3.79 18.83 3.93
CA ALA A 68 3.57 19.88 4.92
C ALA A 68 3.64 21.31 4.35
N ASN A 69 4.34 21.51 3.23
CA ASN A 69 4.46 22.79 2.54
C ASN A 69 3.43 22.99 1.41
N THR A 70 2.57 22.02 1.12
CA THR A 70 1.51 22.19 0.11
C THR A 70 0.55 23.30 0.52
N VAL A 71 -0.03 24.01 -0.46
CA VAL A 71 -1.01 25.09 -0.21
C VAL A 71 -2.19 24.60 0.62
N ALA A 72 -2.57 23.32 0.48
CA ALA A 72 -3.65 22.71 1.24
C ALA A 72 -3.37 22.64 2.75
N LEU A 73 -2.12 22.44 3.17
CA LEU A 73 -1.70 22.30 4.57
C LEU A 73 -0.92 23.52 5.10
N ASN A 74 -0.51 24.42 4.21
CA ASN A 74 0.25 25.63 4.52
C ASN A 74 -0.18 26.82 3.67
N PRO A 75 -1.44 27.29 3.80
CA PRO A 75 -1.99 28.37 2.97
C PRO A 75 -1.26 29.71 3.15
N TYR A 76 -0.61 29.92 4.31
CA TYR A 76 0.13 31.14 4.61
C TYR A 76 1.62 31.07 4.25
N GLY A 77 2.11 29.93 3.75
CA GLY A 77 3.46 29.80 3.21
C GLY A 77 4.60 29.86 4.23
N ALA A 78 4.35 29.59 5.51
CA ALA A 78 5.42 29.50 6.51
C ALA A 78 6.30 28.29 6.21
N LEU A 79 7.59 28.51 5.91
CA LEU A 79 8.49 27.42 5.51
C LEU A 79 8.57 26.33 6.59
N VAL A 80 8.26 25.10 6.21
CA VAL A 80 8.51 23.90 7.03
C VAL A 80 9.75 23.21 6.47
N ASP A 81 10.82 23.12 7.25
CA ASP A 81 12.11 22.53 6.86
C ASP A 81 12.57 21.38 7.77
N SER A 82 11.79 21.06 8.80
CA SER A 82 12.09 19.98 9.75
C SER A 82 11.01 18.89 9.72
N VAL A 83 11.45 17.64 9.81
CA VAL A 83 10.56 16.46 9.83
C VAL A 83 9.59 16.52 11.01
N GLY A 84 10.06 16.91 12.20
CA GLY A 84 9.18 17.00 13.38
C GLY A 84 8.04 18.01 13.21
N VAL A 85 8.32 19.19 12.63
CA VAL A 85 7.26 20.18 12.33
C VAL A 85 6.34 19.67 11.22
N ALA A 86 6.91 19.03 10.20
CA ALA A 86 6.13 18.45 9.10
C ALA A 86 5.16 17.35 9.60
N VAL A 87 5.64 16.40 10.40
CA VAL A 87 4.83 15.32 11.00
C VAL A 87 3.70 15.89 11.87
N ARG A 88 4.01 16.86 12.74
CA ARG A 88 2.98 17.55 13.56
C ARG A 88 1.92 18.24 12.72
N ARG A 89 2.31 18.81 11.58
CA ARG A 89 1.40 19.55 10.70
C ARG A 89 0.52 18.63 9.86
N ILE A 90 1.08 17.57 9.27
CA ILE A 90 0.29 16.64 8.44
C ILE A 90 -0.53 15.65 9.28
N GLY A 91 -0.06 15.34 10.50
CA GLY A 91 -0.70 14.37 11.38
C GLY A 91 -0.37 12.90 11.03
N LEU A 92 -0.69 12.00 11.95
CA LEU A 92 -0.34 10.58 11.83
C LEU A 92 -1.12 9.84 10.74
N SER A 93 -2.37 10.23 10.45
CA SER A 93 -3.16 9.59 9.40
C SER A 93 -2.52 9.80 8.02
N SER A 94 -2.27 11.06 7.64
CA SER A 94 -1.60 11.37 6.38
C SER A 94 -0.18 10.82 6.32
N LEU A 95 0.54 10.78 7.46
CA LEU A 95 1.88 10.18 7.52
C LEU A 95 1.86 8.67 7.21
N ARG A 96 0.93 7.92 7.82
CA ARG A 96 0.76 6.48 7.54
C ARG A 96 0.52 6.26 6.04
N SER A 97 -0.43 7.00 5.47
CA SER A 97 -0.75 6.92 4.04
C SER A 97 0.45 7.27 3.15
N LEU A 98 1.21 8.29 3.51
CA LEU A 98 2.41 8.67 2.78
C LEU A 98 3.53 7.61 2.87
N ALA A 99 3.73 7.01 4.05
CA ALA A 99 4.69 5.93 4.24
C ALA A 99 4.35 4.72 3.37
N PHE A 100 3.07 4.33 3.35
CA PHE A 100 2.59 3.24 2.50
C PHE A 100 2.77 3.53 1.01
N ALA A 101 2.46 4.76 0.57
CA ALA A 101 2.67 5.19 -0.80
C ALA A 101 4.16 5.13 -1.20
N VAL A 102 5.07 5.57 -0.33
CA VAL A 102 6.52 5.49 -0.58
C VAL A 102 7.00 4.05 -0.65
N ALA A 103 6.58 3.19 0.28
CA ALA A 103 6.96 1.78 0.30
C ALA A 103 6.47 1.03 -0.94
N SER A 104 5.25 1.33 -1.40
CA SER A 104 4.65 0.74 -2.61
C SER A 104 5.36 1.21 -3.89
N GLU A 105 5.71 2.50 -3.97
CA GLU A 105 6.49 3.04 -5.10
C GLU A 105 7.90 2.42 -5.16
N GLN A 106 8.57 2.29 -4.00
CA GLN A 106 9.87 1.62 -3.92
C GLN A 106 9.77 0.16 -4.33
N LEU A 107 8.72 -0.55 -3.86
CA LEU A 107 8.46 -1.93 -4.24
C LEU A 107 8.26 -2.08 -5.75
N ALA A 108 7.50 -1.18 -6.37
CA ALA A 108 7.30 -1.17 -7.82
C ALA A 108 8.62 -0.98 -8.58
N GLY A 109 9.54 -0.17 -8.05
CA GLY A 109 10.85 0.09 -8.63
C GLY A 109 11.88 -1.04 -8.43
N ASP A 110 11.72 -1.87 -7.40
CA ASP A 110 12.71 -2.86 -6.95
C ASP A 110 12.67 -4.19 -7.72
N HIS A 111 12.77 -4.10 -9.05
CA HIS A 111 12.76 -5.27 -9.93
C HIS A 111 13.93 -5.25 -10.90
N ARG A 112 14.74 -6.32 -10.89
CA ARG A 112 15.85 -6.50 -11.84
C ARG A 112 15.37 -6.71 -13.28
N SER A 113 14.22 -7.35 -13.44
CA SER A 113 13.55 -7.55 -14.72
C SER A 113 12.89 -6.26 -15.22
N PRO A 114 13.15 -5.82 -16.47
CA PRO A 114 12.40 -4.73 -17.09
C PRO A 114 10.91 -5.02 -17.23
N ASN A 115 10.54 -6.26 -17.53
CA ASN A 115 9.14 -6.65 -17.70
C ASN A 115 8.40 -6.62 -16.36
N MET A 116 9.00 -7.20 -15.31
CA MET A 116 8.39 -7.18 -13.98
C MET A 116 8.28 -5.76 -13.42
N ARG A 117 9.30 -4.92 -13.67
CA ARG A 117 9.24 -3.50 -13.31
C ARG A 117 8.09 -2.78 -14.00
N THR A 118 7.86 -3.05 -15.29
CA THR A 118 6.74 -2.46 -16.04
C THR A 118 5.40 -2.90 -15.46
N LEU A 119 5.25 -4.20 -15.14
CA LEU A 119 4.05 -4.74 -14.50
C LEU A 119 3.80 -4.09 -13.13
N ALA A 120 4.82 -4.04 -12.28
CA ALA A 120 4.73 -3.47 -10.94
C ALA A 120 4.46 -1.95 -10.97
N GLN A 121 5.03 -1.21 -11.93
CA GLN A 121 4.72 0.20 -12.17
C GLN A 121 3.28 0.40 -12.64
N GLY A 122 2.77 -0.47 -13.51
CA GLY A 122 1.35 -0.45 -13.91
C GLY A 122 0.42 -0.65 -12.72
N LEU A 123 0.75 -1.61 -11.85
CA LEU A 123 0.00 -1.86 -10.62
C LEU A 123 0.06 -0.67 -9.66
N TRP A 124 1.22 -0.02 -9.54
CA TRP A 124 1.39 1.20 -8.76
C TRP A 124 0.52 2.34 -9.25
N MET A 125 0.54 2.63 -10.55
CA MET A 125 -0.31 3.68 -11.11
C MET A 125 -1.79 3.39 -10.87
N ARG A 126 -2.23 2.14 -11.08
CA ARG A 126 -3.62 1.73 -10.80
C ARG A 126 -3.99 1.94 -9.33
N SER A 127 -3.11 1.55 -8.41
CA SER A 127 -3.35 1.70 -6.96
C SER A 127 -3.44 3.17 -6.56
N LEU A 128 -2.59 4.02 -7.14
CA LEU A 128 -2.61 5.47 -6.93
C LEU A 128 -3.87 6.12 -7.49
N ASP A 129 -4.34 5.68 -8.67
CA ASP A 129 -5.57 6.17 -9.28
C ASP A 129 -6.79 5.83 -8.40
N VAL A 130 -6.92 4.57 -7.99
CA VAL A 130 -8.01 4.12 -7.10
C VAL A 130 -7.97 4.88 -5.78
N ALA A 131 -6.81 4.99 -5.14
CA ALA A 131 -6.63 5.76 -3.92
C ALA A 131 -7.05 7.23 -4.06
N SER A 132 -6.67 7.85 -5.17
CA SER A 132 -7.01 9.25 -5.46
C SER A 132 -8.51 9.45 -5.58
N TRP A 133 -9.22 8.51 -6.23
CA TRP A 133 -10.67 8.51 -6.28
C TRP A 133 -11.30 8.30 -4.91
N CYS A 134 -10.84 7.34 -4.12
CA CYS A 134 -11.31 7.11 -2.76
C CYS A 134 -11.17 8.37 -1.89
N PHE A 135 -10.01 9.04 -1.94
CA PHE A 135 -9.78 10.30 -1.23
C PHE A 135 -10.73 11.40 -1.68
N ALA A 136 -10.87 11.60 -2.99
CA ALA A 136 -11.71 12.65 -3.56
C ALA A 136 -13.19 12.44 -3.21
N LEU A 137 -13.67 11.19 -3.29
CA LEU A 137 -15.03 10.81 -2.95
C LEU A 137 -15.29 10.97 -1.45
N ALA A 138 -14.42 10.47 -0.59
CA ALA A 138 -14.54 10.65 0.87
C ALA A 138 -14.57 12.13 1.25
N ARG A 139 -13.72 12.96 0.62
CA ARG A 139 -13.71 14.41 0.84
C ARG A 139 -14.97 15.11 0.34
N ARG A 140 -15.59 14.64 -0.74
CA ARG A 140 -16.82 15.24 -1.29
C ARG A 140 -18.07 14.84 -0.51
N THR A 141 -18.19 13.55 -0.21
CA THR A 141 -19.37 12.94 0.43
C THR A 141 -19.34 13.04 1.95
N GLN A 142 -18.16 13.23 2.54
CA GLN A 142 -17.93 13.13 3.99
C GLN A 142 -18.29 11.75 4.56
N ALA A 143 -18.38 10.71 3.73
CA ALA A 143 -18.74 9.36 4.14
C ALA A 143 -17.67 8.70 5.04
N SER A 144 -16.42 9.13 4.93
CA SER A 144 -15.30 8.63 5.75
C SER A 144 -14.14 9.63 5.80
N ASN A 145 -13.14 9.36 6.65
CA ASN A 145 -11.91 10.15 6.68
C ASN A 145 -11.16 10.02 5.34
N PRO A 146 -10.82 11.13 4.65
CA PRO A 146 -10.18 11.05 3.33
C PRO A 146 -8.84 10.30 3.31
N ASP A 147 -8.00 10.45 4.34
CA ASP A 147 -6.70 9.76 4.39
C ASP A 147 -6.88 8.25 4.60
N THR A 148 -7.88 7.86 5.40
CA THR A 148 -8.29 6.46 5.58
C THR A 148 -8.80 5.88 4.26
N ALA A 149 -9.61 6.62 3.50
CA ALA A 149 -10.09 6.19 2.19
C ALA A 149 -8.97 6.10 1.14
N LEU A 150 -8.02 7.04 1.14
CA LEU A 150 -6.82 6.99 0.30
C LEU A 150 -6.03 5.72 0.59
N MET A 151 -5.78 5.43 1.87
CA MET A 151 -5.07 4.23 2.31
C MET A 151 -5.80 2.98 1.83
N ALA A 152 -7.12 2.89 2.06
CA ALA A 152 -7.95 1.80 1.59
C ALA A 152 -7.77 1.54 0.09
N GLY A 153 -7.89 2.59 -0.73
CA GLY A 153 -7.73 2.47 -2.18
C GLY A 153 -6.34 1.98 -2.60
N MET A 154 -5.27 2.45 -1.94
CA MET A 154 -3.90 1.96 -2.20
C MET A 154 -3.74 0.49 -1.82
N LEU A 155 -4.38 0.08 -0.73
CA LEU A 155 -4.30 -1.26 -0.17
C LEU A 155 -5.07 -2.31 -0.97
N THR A 156 -6.04 -1.91 -1.80
CA THR A 156 -6.85 -2.84 -2.62
C THR A 156 -6.02 -3.81 -3.47
N GLN A 157 -4.81 -3.42 -3.87
CA GLN A 157 -3.93 -4.20 -4.74
C GLN A 157 -2.71 -4.78 -4.02
N ILE A 158 -2.65 -4.70 -2.69
CA ILE A 158 -1.43 -5.05 -1.94
C ILE A 158 -1.07 -6.53 -2.08
N GLY A 159 -2.05 -7.42 -2.22
CA GLY A 159 -1.81 -8.84 -2.48
C GLY A 159 -1.08 -9.08 -3.80
N GLN A 160 -1.43 -8.35 -4.87
CA GLN A 160 -0.76 -8.45 -6.16
C GLN A 160 0.68 -7.93 -6.05
N PHE A 161 0.89 -6.81 -5.34
CA PHE A 161 2.22 -6.26 -5.08
C PHE A 161 3.12 -7.24 -4.34
N PHE A 162 2.60 -7.86 -3.28
CA PHE A 162 3.33 -8.82 -2.48
C PHE A 162 3.77 -10.03 -3.32
N LEU A 163 2.89 -10.54 -4.18
CA LEU A 163 3.19 -11.68 -5.04
C LEU A 163 4.20 -11.33 -6.14
N ILE A 164 4.06 -10.18 -6.77
CA ILE A 164 4.97 -9.68 -7.81
C ILE A 164 6.38 -9.46 -7.23
N ALA A 165 6.48 -8.91 -6.02
CA ALA A 165 7.75 -8.67 -5.35
C ALA A 165 8.58 -9.94 -5.10
N ARG A 166 7.93 -11.10 -5.06
CA ARG A 166 8.55 -12.42 -4.85
C ARG A 166 8.87 -13.14 -6.15
N ALA A 167 8.37 -12.66 -7.28
CA ALA A 167 8.64 -13.25 -8.59
C ALA A 167 10.14 -13.37 -8.93
N PRO A 168 11.05 -12.46 -8.50
CA PRO A 168 12.48 -12.58 -8.77
C PRO A 168 13.14 -13.87 -8.24
N ASP A 169 12.59 -14.48 -7.19
CA ASP A 169 13.09 -15.74 -6.62
C ASP A 169 12.72 -16.96 -7.50
N TYR A 170 11.82 -16.77 -8.47
CA TYR A 170 11.27 -17.80 -9.35
C TYR A 170 11.40 -17.37 -10.82
N PRO A 171 12.57 -17.54 -11.45
CA PRO A 171 12.84 -17.03 -12.80
C PRO A 171 11.86 -17.49 -13.89
N ALA A 172 11.18 -18.61 -13.71
CA ALA A 172 10.17 -19.09 -14.66
C ALA A 172 8.90 -18.21 -14.68
N MET A 173 8.61 -17.47 -13.60
CA MET A 173 7.50 -16.51 -13.55
C MET A 173 7.72 -15.37 -14.53
N GLU A 174 8.93 -14.81 -14.53
CA GLU A 174 9.31 -13.73 -15.44
C GLU A 174 9.26 -14.17 -16.91
N ARG A 175 9.66 -15.42 -17.21
CA ARG A 175 9.63 -15.95 -18.58
C ARG A 175 8.21 -16.26 -19.07
N ASN A 176 7.23 -16.38 -18.17
CA ASN A 176 5.86 -16.78 -18.48
C ASN A 176 4.85 -15.84 -17.79
N ILE A 177 4.93 -14.54 -18.10
CA ILE A 177 4.16 -13.49 -17.42
C ILE A 177 2.65 -13.75 -17.46
N ASP A 178 2.10 -14.21 -18.59
CA ASP A 178 0.66 -14.48 -18.70
C ASP A 178 0.22 -15.57 -17.70
N ARG A 179 1.00 -16.64 -17.58
CA ARG A 179 0.73 -17.73 -16.63
C ARG A 179 0.97 -17.31 -15.19
N PHE A 180 1.92 -16.40 -14.96
CA PHE A 180 2.15 -15.82 -13.64
C PHE A 180 0.99 -14.88 -13.26
N ALA A 181 0.44 -14.10 -14.19
CA ALA A 181 -0.72 -13.27 -13.96
C ALA A 181 -1.93 -14.11 -13.54
N GLU A 182 -2.20 -15.25 -14.20
CA GLU A 182 -3.23 -16.21 -13.77
C GLU A 182 -2.99 -16.75 -12.35
N LEU A 183 -1.74 -16.95 -11.95
CA LEU A 183 -1.39 -17.39 -10.60
C LEU A 183 -1.64 -16.29 -9.57
N VAL A 184 -1.26 -15.04 -9.88
CA VAL A 184 -1.52 -13.86 -9.06
C VAL A 184 -3.02 -13.66 -8.89
N ASP A 185 -3.80 -13.77 -9.96
CA ASP A 185 -5.26 -13.58 -9.92
C ASP A 185 -5.94 -14.54 -8.94
N ARG A 186 -5.45 -15.78 -8.83
CA ARG A 186 -5.98 -16.78 -7.88
C ARG A 186 -5.57 -16.54 -6.43
N LEU A 187 -4.38 -15.98 -6.19
CA LEU A 187 -3.79 -15.91 -4.83
C LEU A 187 -3.94 -14.53 -4.17
N HIS A 188 -4.07 -13.47 -4.96
CA HIS A 188 -3.92 -12.11 -4.44
C HIS A 188 -4.99 -11.69 -3.44
N VAL A 189 -6.19 -12.27 -3.47
CA VAL A 189 -7.28 -11.93 -2.53
C VAL A 189 -6.92 -12.41 -1.13
N GLU A 190 -6.58 -13.68 -0.96
CA GLU A 190 -6.20 -14.26 0.33
C GLU A 190 -4.91 -13.61 0.87
N VAL A 191 -3.92 -13.42 0.01
CA VAL A 191 -2.68 -12.74 0.36
C VAL A 191 -2.94 -11.29 0.74
N GLY A 192 -3.80 -10.60 -0.01
CA GLY A 192 -4.23 -9.25 0.28
C GLY A 192 -4.83 -9.15 1.67
N ARG A 193 -5.82 -9.99 1.99
CA ARG A 193 -6.45 -10.04 3.32
C ARG A 193 -5.42 -10.25 4.43
N ALA A 194 -4.54 -11.24 4.30
CA ALA A 194 -3.51 -11.49 5.30
C ALA A 194 -2.53 -10.32 5.46
N VAL A 195 -2.19 -9.61 4.38
CA VAL A 195 -1.40 -8.38 4.48
C VAL A 195 -2.17 -7.31 5.24
N LEU A 196 -3.44 -7.09 4.92
CA LEU A 196 -4.28 -6.07 5.56
C LEU A 196 -4.46 -6.33 7.06
N ASP A 197 -4.61 -7.59 7.45
CA ASP A 197 -4.67 -7.99 8.86
C ASP A 197 -3.40 -7.59 9.60
N VAL A 198 -2.22 -7.79 8.99
CA VAL A 198 -0.93 -7.34 9.57
C VAL A 198 -0.88 -5.81 9.70
N PHE A 199 -1.48 -5.10 8.74
CA PHE A 199 -1.59 -3.64 8.77
C PHE A 199 -2.73 -3.13 9.67
N ASP A 200 -3.45 -4.01 10.38
CA ASP A 200 -4.55 -3.70 11.32
C ASP A 200 -5.46 -2.61 10.76
N VAL A 201 -5.79 -2.79 9.49
CA VAL A 201 -6.56 -1.81 8.74
C VAL A 201 -7.98 -1.86 9.30
N PRO A 202 -8.63 -0.71 9.59
CA PRO A 202 -9.97 -0.67 10.15
C PRO A 202 -10.94 -1.61 9.41
N GLU A 203 -11.79 -2.35 10.15
CA GLU A 203 -12.78 -3.29 9.57
C GLU A 203 -13.64 -2.63 8.49
N SER A 204 -13.98 -1.34 8.64
CA SER A 204 -14.71 -0.57 7.63
C SER A 204 -14.04 -0.54 6.24
N ILE A 205 -12.71 -0.68 6.18
CA ILE A 205 -11.98 -0.80 4.93
C ILE A 205 -12.03 -2.24 4.43
N LEU A 206 -11.87 -3.24 5.31
CA LEU A 206 -11.93 -4.66 4.97
C LEU A 206 -13.31 -5.01 4.38
N ASP A 207 -14.39 -4.58 5.01
CA ASP A 207 -15.77 -4.78 4.54
C ASP A 207 -16.00 -4.18 3.14
N GLY A 208 -15.38 -3.04 2.85
CA GLY A 208 -15.47 -2.39 1.55
C GLY A 208 -14.71 -3.12 0.44
N LEU A 209 -13.72 -3.95 0.79
CA LEU A 209 -12.96 -4.77 -0.17
C LEU A 209 -13.69 -6.08 -0.51
N ASP A 210 -14.46 -6.62 0.44
CA ASP A 210 -15.23 -7.85 0.29
C ASP A 210 -16.64 -7.62 -0.28
N ALA A 211 -17.02 -6.38 -0.59
CA ALA A 211 -18.34 -6.06 -1.14
C ALA A 211 -18.52 -6.65 -2.56
N GLU A 212 -19.07 -7.87 -2.62
CA GLU A 212 -19.29 -8.64 -3.85
C GLU A 212 -20.22 -7.95 -4.87
N ASP A 213 -21.15 -7.11 -4.41
CA ASP A 213 -22.21 -6.55 -5.25
C ASP A 213 -21.79 -5.26 -6.00
N GLY A 214 -20.62 -4.71 -5.69
CA GLY A 214 -20.19 -3.41 -6.21
C GLY A 214 -21.22 -2.30 -5.96
N TYR A 215 -21.15 -1.22 -6.73
CA TYR A 215 -22.18 -0.19 -6.70
C TYR A 215 -23.41 -0.64 -7.52
N THR A 216 -24.55 -0.84 -6.86
CA THR A 216 -25.81 -1.29 -7.49
C THR A 216 -26.64 -0.16 -8.11
N GLY A 217 -26.18 1.09 -8.00
CA GLY A 217 -26.86 2.25 -8.59
C GLY A 217 -26.49 2.48 -10.06
N ALA A 218 -27.13 3.47 -10.67
CA ALA A 218 -26.82 3.86 -12.05
C ALA A 218 -25.47 4.62 -12.10
N TRP A 219 -24.59 4.23 -13.03
CA TRP A 219 -23.34 4.93 -13.30
C TRP A 219 -23.45 5.82 -14.55
N PRO A 220 -22.99 7.08 -14.50
CA PRO A 220 -22.48 7.79 -13.33
C PRO A 220 -23.61 8.16 -12.33
N PRO A 221 -23.30 8.24 -11.02
CA PRO A 221 -24.31 8.60 -10.01
C PRO A 221 -24.91 9.98 -10.30
N ALA A 222 -26.23 10.10 -10.13
CA ALA A 222 -26.96 11.35 -10.37
C ALA A 222 -26.61 12.44 -9.33
N ASP A 223 -26.30 12.00 -8.11
CA ASP A 223 -25.90 12.78 -6.96
C ASP A 223 -24.79 12.05 -6.17
N LEU A 224 -23.94 12.82 -5.50
CA LEU A 224 -22.86 12.34 -4.61
C LEU A 224 -23.19 12.67 -3.14
N HIS A 225 -24.48 12.81 -2.82
CA HIS A 225 -24.94 13.21 -1.48
C HIS A 225 -24.97 12.03 -0.51
#